data_AF-A0A6P7H9M8-F1
#
_entry.id   AF-A0A6P7H9M8-F1
#
_cell.length_a   1.000
_cell.length_b   1.000
_cell.length_c   1.000
_cell.angle_alpha   90.00
_cell.angle_beta   90.00
_cell.angle_gamma   90.00
#
_symmetry.space_group_name_H-M   'P 1'
#
loop_
_entity.id
_entity.type
_entity.pdbx_description
1 polymer ?
#
loop_
_entity_poly.entity_id
_entity_poly.type
_entity_poly.pdbx_seq_one_letter_code
_entity_poly.pdbx_strand_id
1 'polypeptide(L)'
;MSSQHKQKITDLLVKELRNQLEERDMDTTGKKAELVERLKNALQEEVQDPETYVFEDNFDRHYIVENKVSSEISQVSSDVLKVSTDITSLEKRVSSEISQVSLDVLKVSTDIASLETKVSGDISSLESKMTNEISKVTSDFDDKISPIKSTFEEKIKEIEKKMEETEK
;
A
#
# COMPACT_ATOMS: atom_id res chain seq x y z
N MET A 1 -17.28 42.65 -20.01
CA MET A 1 -18.39 43.50 -20.50
C MET A 1 -19.37 42.56 -21.19
N SER A 2 -20.33 42.01 -20.45
CA SER A 2 -21.37 41.14 -21.02
C SER A 2 -22.36 42.04 -21.75
N SER A 3 -22.38 41.96 -23.07
CA SER A 3 -23.40 42.62 -23.88
C SER A 3 -24.68 41.82 -23.72
N GLN A 4 -25.58 42.28 -22.85
CA GLN A 4 -26.92 41.71 -22.72
C GLN A 4 -27.64 41.87 -24.07
N HIS A 5 -27.65 40.82 -24.91
CA HIS A 5 -28.44 40.80 -26.14
C HIS A 5 -29.90 40.48 -25.76
N LYS A 6 -30.63 41.54 -25.49
CA LYS A 6 -32.04 41.53 -25.10
C LYS A 6 -32.89 41.65 -26.36
N GLN A 7 -33.53 40.57 -26.79
CA GLN A 7 -34.35 40.55 -28.01
C GLN A 7 -35.84 40.56 -27.68
N LYS A 8 -36.62 41.35 -28.41
CA LYS A 8 -38.09 41.30 -28.36
C LYS A 8 -38.61 40.16 -29.24
N ILE A 9 -39.86 39.74 -28.99
CA ILE A 9 -40.51 38.65 -29.74
C ILE A 9 -40.51 38.84 -31.26
N THR A 10 -40.55 40.10 -31.72
CA THR A 10 -40.55 40.48 -33.14
C THR A 10 -39.19 40.26 -33.80
N ASP A 11 -38.13 40.35 -33.01
CA ASP A 11 -36.75 40.34 -33.47
C ASP A 11 -36.17 38.91 -33.48
N LEU A 12 -36.86 37.97 -32.81
CA LEU A 12 -36.50 36.55 -32.81
C LEU A 12 -36.57 35.93 -34.21
N LEU A 13 -35.60 35.07 -34.50
CA LEU A 13 -35.58 34.19 -35.65
C LEU A 13 -36.57 33.03 -35.47
N VAL A 14 -37.00 32.41 -36.58
CA VAL A 14 -37.93 31.25 -36.55
C VAL A 14 -37.40 30.12 -35.66
N LYS A 15 -36.08 29.89 -35.64
CA LYS A 15 -35.45 28.90 -34.77
C LYS A 15 -35.60 29.24 -33.28
N GLU A 16 -35.41 30.51 -32.92
CA GLU A 16 -35.53 30.97 -31.53
C GLU A 16 -36.99 30.94 -31.06
N LEU A 17 -37.93 31.35 -31.93
CA LEU A 17 -39.36 31.23 -31.66
C LEU A 17 -39.78 29.78 -31.42
N ARG A 18 -39.28 28.84 -32.23
CA ARG A 18 -39.53 27.41 -32.04
C ARG A 18 -38.92 26.89 -30.74
N ASN A 19 -37.67 27.25 -30.42
CA ASN A 19 -37.04 26.88 -29.16
C ASN A 19 -37.83 27.39 -27.95
N GLN A 20 -38.30 28.65 -27.96
CA GLN A 20 -39.08 29.24 -26.87
C GLN A 20 -40.47 28.61 -26.70
N LEU A 21 -41.08 28.15 -27.80
CA LEU A 21 -42.33 27.38 -27.79
C LEU A 21 -42.10 25.93 -27.31
N GLU A 22 -40.99 25.30 -27.72
CA GLU A 22 -40.59 23.95 -27.31
C GLU A 22 -40.25 23.89 -25.83
N GLU A 23 -39.53 24.89 -25.28
CA GLU A 23 -39.27 25.03 -23.84
C GLU A 23 -40.56 25.13 -23.00
N ARG A 24 -41.69 25.46 -23.64
CA ARG A 24 -43.03 25.57 -23.04
C ARG A 24 -43.95 24.40 -23.42
N ASP A 25 -43.41 23.34 -24.02
CA ASP A 25 -44.16 22.19 -24.51
C ASP A 25 -45.30 22.56 -25.49
N MET A 26 -45.12 23.61 -26.31
CA MET A 26 -46.09 24.09 -27.30
C MET A 26 -45.76 23.63 -28.73
N ASP A 27 -46.77 23.62 -29.61
CA ASP A 27 -46.59 23.32 -31.04
C ASP A 27 -45.60 24.31 -31.70
N THR A 28 -44.60 23.77 -32.41
CA THR A 28 -43.54 24.53 -33.11
C THR A 28 -43.72 24.58 -34.63
N THR A 29 -44.81 24.02 -35.14
CA THR A 29 -45.14 24.04 -36.56
C THR A 29 -45.84 25.34 -36.97
N GLY A 30 -45.73 25.68 -38.26
CA GLY A 30 -46.34 26.89 -38.84
C GLY A 30 -45.36 27.91 -39.39
N LYS A 31 -45.91 29.03 -39.90
CA LYS A 31 -45.17 30.20 -40.41
C LYS A 31 -44.71 31.10 -39.25
N LYS A 32 -43.71 31.97 -39.49
CA LYS A 32 -43.17 32.88 -38.45
C LYS A 32 -44.25 33.66 -37.70
N ALA A 33 -45.25 34.19 -38.39
CA ALA A 33 -46.34 34.96 -37.78
C ALA A 33 -47.18 34.11 -36.81
N GLU A 34 -47.50 32.87 -37.19
CA GLU A 34 -48.25 31.92 -36.35
C GLU A 34 -47.45 31.56 -35.08
N LEU A 35 -46.13 31.37 -35.23
CA LEU A 35 -45.22 31.11 -34.10
C LEU A 35 -45.12 32.31 -33.16
N VAL A 36 -45.03 33.54 -33.70
CA VAL A 36 -45.02 34.78 -32.89
C VAL A 36 -46.33 34.94 -32.13
N GLU A 37 -47.48 34.75 -32.79
CA GLU A 37 -48.80 34.89 -32.17
C GLU A 37 -49.00 33.86 -31.04
N ARG A 38 -48.63 32.60 -31.30
CA ARG A 38 -48.69 31.54 -30.29
C ARG A 38 -47.83 31.86 -29.08
N LEU A 39 -46.61 32.36 -29.30
CA LEU A 39 -45.71 32.75 -28.22
C LEU A 39 -46.21 34.01 -27.48
N LYS A 40 -46.86 34.97 -28.15
CA LYS A 40 -47.53 36.11 -27.49
C LYS A 40 -48.65 35.63 -26.55
N ASN A 41 -49.48 34.69 -27.00
CA ASN A 41 -50.57 34.16 -26.19
C ASN A 41 -50.03 33.41 -24.95
N ALA A 42 -48.97 32.61 -25.13
CA ALA A 42 -48.30 31.91 -24.03
C ALA A 42 -47.77 32.88 -22.96
N LEU A 43 -47.13 33.99 -23.38
CA LEU A 43 -46.65 35.02 -22.46
C LEU A 43 -47.79 35.70 -21.70
N GLN A 44 -48.93 35.96 -22.37
CA GLN A 44 -50.11 36.54 -21.71
C GLN A 44 -50.72 35.59 -20.67
N GLU A 45 -50.73 34.28 -20.95
CA GLU A 45 -51.13 33.25 -19.97
C GLU A 45 -50.18 33.19 -18.77
N GLU A 46 -48.88 33.42 -18.99
CA GLU A 46 -47.84 33.57 -17.96
C GLU A 46 -47.91 34.92 -17.21
N VAL A 47 -48.93 35.77 -17.49
CA VAL A 47 -49.09 37.12 -16.92
C VAL A 47 -47.91 38.06 -17.26
N GLN A 48 -47.28 37.82 -18.39
CA GLN A 48 -46.22 38.65 -18.95
C GLN A 48 -46.76 39.44 -20.14
N ASP A 49 -46.38 40.71 -20.23
CA ASP A 49 -46.77 41.57 -21.34
C ASP A 49 -45.86 41.29 -22.56
N PRO A 50 -46.39 40.74 -23.67
CA PRO A 50 -45.57 40.35 -24.82
C PRO A 50 -44.87 41.50 -25.54
N GLU A 51 -45.32 42.74 -25.35
CA GLU A 51 -44.72 43.93 -25.97
C GLU A 51 -43.54 44.50 -25.17
N THR A 52 -43.49 44.17 -23.87
CA THR A 52 -42.41 44.58 -22.96
C THR A 52 -41.52 43.43 -22.51
N TYR A 53 -41.93 42.18 -22.74
CA TYR A 53 -41.13 41.00 -22.46
C TYR A 53 -39.89 40.92 -23.34
N VAL A 54 -38.78 40.56 -22.72
CA VAL A 54 -37.46 40.49 -23.34
C VAL A 54 -36.90 39.11 -23.09
N PHE A 55 -36.58 38.40 -24.17
CA PHE A 55 -35.95 37.10 -24.06
C PHE A 55 -34.47 37.27 -23.74
N GLU A 56 -33.99 36.52 -22.74
CA GLU A 56 -32.56 36.34 -22.51
C GLU A 56 -32.00 35.49 -23.66
N ASP A 57 -30.95 35.98 -24.31
CA ASP A 57 -30.30 35.25 -25.39
C ASP A 57 -29.78 33.90 -24.84
N ASN A 58 -30.10 32.81 -25.54
CA ASN A 58 -29.56 31.48 -25.24
C ASN A 58 -28.02 31.46 -25.29
N PHE A 59 -27.41 32.43 -25.98
CA PHE A 59 -25.97 32.65 -26.01
C PHE A 59 -25.38 32.96 -24.63
N ASP A 60 -26.09 33.71 -23.77
CA ASP A 60 -25.60 34.11 -22.44
C ASP A 60 -25.59 32.93 -21.47
N ARG A 61 -26.62 32.07 -21.48
CA ARG A 61 -26.61 30.83 -20.69
C ARG A 61 -25.51 29.89 -21.13
N HIS A 62 -25.29 29.75 -22.45
CA HIS A 62 -24.21 28.91 -22.97
C HIS A 62 -22.84 29.42 -22.53
N TYR A 63 -22.59 30.73 -22.63
CA TYR A 63 -21.35 31.36 -22.18
C TYR A 63 -21.09 31.17 -20.68
N ILE A 64 -22.12 31.30 -19.83
CA ILE A 64 -21.98 31.07 -18.38
C ILE A 64 -21.60 29.62 -18.08
N VAL A 65 -22.28 28.66 -18.73
CA VAL A 65 -21.98 27.23 -18.58
C VAL A 65 -20.55 26.93 -19.06
N GLU A 66 -20.14 27.48 -20.20
CA GLU A 66 -18.78 27.31 -20.74
C GLU A 66 -17.72 27.80 -19.75
N ASN A 67 -17.89 29.00 -19.17
CA ASN A 67 -16.95 29.52 -18.16
C ASN A 67 -16.95 28.68 -16.87
N LYS A 68 -18.12 28.24 -16.39
CA LYS A 68 -18.21 27.39 -15.20
C LYS A 68 -17.49 26.06 -15.44
N VAL A 69 -17.75 25.41 -16.57
CA VAL A 69 -17.09 24.17 -16.98
C VAL A 69 -15.58 24.38 -17.11
N SER A 70 -15.13 25.49 -17.71
CA SER A 70 -13.71 25.83 -17.82
C SER A 70 -13.04 25.97 -16.44
N SER A 71 -13.73 26.61 -15.49
CA SER A 71 -13.23 26.76 -14.12
C SER A 71 -13.14 25.41 -13.37
N GLU A 72 -14.15 24.55 -13.51
CA GLU A 72 -14.17 23.21 -12.91
C GLU A 72 -13.10 22.31 -13.52
N ILE A 73 -12.91 22.35 -14.84
CA ILE A 73 -11.82 21.65 -15.54
C ILE A 73 -10.45 22.10 -15.02
N SER A 74 -10.27 23.41 -14.83
CA SER A 74 -9.02 23.98 -14.31
C SER A 74 -8.74 23.51 -12.88
N GLN A 75 -9.77 23.48 -12.03
CA GLN A 75 -9.67 22.97 -10.66
C GLN A 75 -9.34 21.48 -10.63
N VAL A 76 -10.06 20.67 -11.41
CA VAL A 76 -9.81 19.22 -11.53
C VAL A 76 -8.39 18.95 -12.04
N SER A 77 -7.91 19.73 -13.02
CA SER A 77 -6.53 19.65 -13.50
C SER A 77 -5.52 19.92 -12.39
N SER A 78 -5.76 20.95 -11.56
CA SER A 78 -4.92 21.24 -10.39
C SER A 78 -4.90 20.09 -9.39
N ASP A 79 -6.06 19.51 -9.08
CA ASP A 79 -6.15 18.42 -8.11
C ASP A 79 -5.52 17.12 -8.65
N VAL A 80 -5.66 16.82 -9.95
CA VAL A 80 -4.93 15.72 -10.61
C VAL A 80 -3.42 15.90 -10.50
N LEU A 81 -2.90 17.13 -10.67
CA LEU A 81 -1.46 17.41 -10.51
C LEU A 81 -0.98 17.21 -9.07
N LYS A 82 -1.78 17.60 -8.07
CA LYS A 82 -1.46 17.35 -6.66
C LYS A 82 -1.43 15.85 -6.36
N VAL A 83 -2.44 15.10 -6.80
CA VAL A 83 -2.49 13.64 -6.64
C VAL A 83 -1.30 12.97 -7.32
N SER A 84 -0.93 13.40 -8.53
CA SER A 84 0.27 12.88 -9.21
C SER A 84 1.55 13.14 -8.41
N THR A 85 1.66 14.31 -7.79
CA THR A 85 2.82 14.67 -6.94
C THR A 85 2.88 13.82 -5.68
N ASP A 86 1.72 13.59 -5.04
CA ASP A 86 1.60 12.76 -3.85
C ASP A 86 1.93 11.28 -4.17
N ILE A 87 1.46 10.76 -5.31
CA ILE A 87 1.81 9.42 -5.79
C ILE A 87 3.33 9.28 -5.95
N THR A 88 3.98 10.20 -6.65
CA THR A 88 5.44 10.17 -6.82
C THR A 88 6.19 10.25 -5.49
N SER A 89 5.66 10.99 -4.52
CA SER A 89 6.25 11.10 -3.19
C SER A 89 6.10 9.80 -2.40
N LEU A 90 4.94 9.15 -2.48
CA LEU A 90 4.70 7.83 -1.87
C LEU A 90 5.56 6.74 -2.51
N GLU A 91 5.69 6.71 -3.84
CA GLU A 91 6.56 5.76 -4.56
C GLU A 91 8.01 5.85 -4.06
N LYS A 92 8.54 7.07 -3.92
CA LYS A 92 9.90 7.30 -3.39
C LYS A 92 10.04 6.81 -1.95
N ARG A 93 9.07 7.12 -1.09
CA ARG A 93 9.08 6.69 0.32
C ARG A 93 9.05 5.17 0.44
N VAL A 94 8.12 4.52 -0.26
CA VAL A 94 8.00 3.06 -0.25
C VAL A 94 9.26 2.40 -0.79
N SER A 95 9.84 2.92 -1.88
CA SER A 95 11.10 2.38 -2.41
C SER A 95 12.24 2.51 -1.40
N SER A 96 12.34 3.62 -0.67
CA SER A 96 13.36 3.82 0.36
C SER A 96 13.16 2.87 1.54
N GLU A 97 11.92 2.69 2.01
CA GLU A 97 11.58 1.79 3.11
C GLU A 97 11.90 0.33 2.75
N ILE A 98 11.56 -0.11 1.53
CA ILE A 98 11.91 -1.45 1.03
C ILE A 98 13.43 -1.65 1.01
N SER A 99 14.18 -0.66 0.53
CA SER A 99 15.65 -0.73 0.52
C SER A 99 16.23 -0.85 1.92
N GLN A 100 15.70 -0.08 2.89
CA GLN A 100 16.16 -0.14 4.28
C GLN A 100 15.86 -1.50 4.92
N VAL A 101 14.64 -2.01 4.75
CA VAL A 101 14.25 -3.33 5.28
C VAL A 101 15.13 -4.44 4.69
N SER A 102 15.48 -4.36 3.41
CA SER A 102 16.41 -5.30 2.78
C SER A 102 17.79 -5.30 3.44
N LEU A 103 18.32 -4.12 3.77
CA LEU A 103 19.59 -3.99 4.51
C LEU A 103 19.50 -4.57 5.92
N ASP A 104 18.42 -4.29 6.64
CA ASP A 104 18.21 -4.80 7.99
C ASP A 104 18.13 -6.33 8.01
N VAL A 105 17.44 -6.94 7.03
CA VAL A 105 17.36 -8.39 6.86
C VAL A 105 18.74 -9.00 6.57
N LEU A 106 19.54 -8.38 5.71
CA LEU A 106 20.91 -8.84 5.42
C LEU A 106 21.80 -8.79 6.65
N LYS A 107 21.68 -7.75 7.47
CA LYS A 107 22.43 -7.63 8.72
C LYS A 107 22.05 -8.73 9.70
N VAL A 108 20.76 -8.97 9.91
CA VAL A 108 20.27 -10.07 10.77
C VAL A 108 20.75 -11.42 10.27
N SER A 109 20.72 -11.67 8.96
CA SER A 109 21.24 -12.92 8.38
C SER A 109 22.74 -13.09 8.65
N THR A 110 23.50 -12.00 8.59
CA THR A 110 24.94 -12.02 8.88
C THR A 110 25.21 -12.31 10.35
N ASP A 111 24.48 -11.65 11.25
CA ASP A 111 24.59 -11.85 12.70
C ASP A 111 24.23 -13.29 13.09
N ILE A 112 23.18 -13.87 12.49
CA ILE A 112 22.81 -15.28 12.69
C ILE A 112 23.96 -16.22 12.30
N ALA A 113 24.53 -16.05 11.10
CA ALA A 113 25.64 -16.88 10.64
C ALA A 113 26.88 -16.76 11.57
N SER A 114 27.16 -15.55 12.08
CA SER A 114 28.23 -15.35 13.05
C SER A 114 27.95 -16.04 14.39
N LEU A 115 26.70 -16.08 14.85
CA LEU A 115 26.33 -16.79 16.08
C LEU A 115 26.42 -18.30 15.90
N GLU A 116 25.96 -18.84 14.77
CA GLU A 116 26.04 -20.28 14.44
C GLU A 116 27.50 -20.76 14.45
N THR A 117 28.40 -20.02 13.79
CA THR A 117 29.83 -20.36 13.76
C THR A 117 30.47 -20.32 15.15
N LYS A 118 30.14 -19.31 15.97
CA LYS A 118 30.64 -19.20 17.35
C LYS A 118 30.15 -20.34 18.24
N VAL A 119 28.85 -20.62 18.22
CA VAL A 119 28.24 -21.69 19.03
C VAL A 119 28.80 -23.06 18.63
N SER A 120 28.95 -23.32 17.33
CA SER A 120 29.59 -24.55 16.83
C SER A 120 31.02 -24.69 17.35
N GLY A 121 31.82 -23.62 17.31
CA GLY A 121 33.17 -23.61 17.86
C GLY A 121 33.23 -23.85 19.38
N ASP A 122 32.33 -23.22 20.15
CA ASP A 122 32.24 -23.40 21.60
C ASP A 122 31.86 -24.85 21.96
N ILE A 123 30.92 -25.46 21.22
CA ILE A 123 30.54 -26.87 21.38
C ILE A 123 31.73 -27.78 21.12
N SER A 124 32.42 -27.62 19.98
CA SER A 124 33.60 -28.45 19.67
C SER A 124 34.72 -28.30 20.69
N SER A 125 34.93 -27.09 21.24
CA SER A 125 35.92 -26.86 22.29
C SER A 125 35.56 -27.60 23.59
N LEU A 126 34.27 -27.55 23.99
CA LEU A 126 33.76 -28.26 25.16
C LEU A 126 33.86 -29.78 24.99
N GLU A 127 33.48 -30.31 23.84
CA GLU A 127 33.58 -31.74 23.51
C GLU A 127 35.03 -32.24 23.63
N SER A 128 35.99 -31.49 23.09
CA SER A 128 37.41 -31.82 23.19
C SER A 128 37.90 -31.82 24.64
N LYS A 129 37.56 -30.78 25.42
CA LYS A 129 37.93 -30.70 26.85
C LYS A 129 37.36 -31.88 27.64
N MET A 130 36.08 -32.18 27.47
CA MET A 130 35.40 -33.27 28.17
C MET A 130 36.01 -34.63 27.80
N THR A 131 36.30 -34.86 26.51
CA THR A 131 36.98 -36.07 26.04
C THR A 131 38.36 -36.24 26.70
N ASN A 132 39.13 -35.16 26.80
CA ASN A 132 40.45 -35.18 27.43
C ASN A 132 40.36 -35.45 28.94
N GLU A 133 39.41 -34.82 29.65
CA GLU A 133 39.21 -35.05 31.08
C GLU A 133 38.78 -36.49 31.37
N ILE A 134 37.84 -37.04 30.60
CA ILE A 134 37.42 -38.45 30.71
C ILE A 134 38.61 -39.38 30.47
N SER A 135 39.43 -39.11 29.45
CA SER A 135 40.60 -39.92 29.14
C SER A 135 41.62 -39.91 30.28
N LYS A 136 41.85 -38.73 30.89
CA LYS A 136 42.74 -38.58 32.03
C LYS A 136 42.22 -39.34 33.25
N VAL A 137 40.94 -39.18 33.59
CA VAL A 137 40.32 -39.90 34.72
C VAL A 137 40.39 -41.42 34.50
N THR A 138 40.15 -41.89 33.28
CA THR A 138 40.25 -43.32 32.93
C THR A 138 41.67 -43.84 33.15
N SER A 139 42.69 -43.13 32.63
CA SER A 139 44.10 -43.48 32.84
C SER A 139 44.49 -43.48 34.32
N ASP A 140 44.11 -42.44 35.07
CA ASP A 140 44.40 -42.34 36.50
C ASP A 140 43.79 -43.51 37.31
N PHE A 141 42.60 -43.99 36.90
CA PHE A 141 41.99 -45.17 37.51
C PHE A 141 42.70 -46.47 37.13
N ASP A 142 43.05 -46.66 35.86
CA ASP A 142 43.80 -47.82 35.39
C ASP A 142 45.16 -47.93 36.13
N ASP A 143 45.87 -46.81 36.25
CA ASP A 143 47.16 -46.72 36.96
C ASP A 143 47.03 -47.08 38.46
N LYS A 144 45.89 -46.78 39.09
CA LYS A 144 45.63 -47.12 40.49
C LYS A 144 45.14 -48.55 40.67
N ILE A 145 44.34 -49.08 39.76
CA ILE A 145 43.75 -50.42 39.84
C ILE A 145 44.80 -51.49 39.52
N SER A 146 45.69 -51.24 38.56
CA SER A 146 46.67 -52.22 38.09
C SER A 146 47.60 -52.75 39.22
N PRO A 147 48.20 -51.89 40.09
CA PRO A 147 49.01 -52.34 41.23
C PRO A 147 48.20 -53.08 42.29
N ILE A 148 46.96 -52.67 42.54
CA ILE A 148 46.07 -53.35 43.49
C ILE A 148 45.80 -54.78 43.01
N LYS A 149 45.49 -54.94 41.72
CA LYS A 149 45.29 -56.25 41.10
C LYS A 149 46.54 -57.14 41.26
N SER A 150 47.72 -56.62 40.90
CA SER A 150 48.99 -57.35 41.06
C SER A 150 49.25 -57.75 42.53
N THR A 151 49.00 -56.84 43.48
CA THR A 151 49.19 -57.11 44.91
C THR A 151 48.26 -58.21 45.41
N PHE A 152 47.01 -58.23 44.97
CA PHE A 152 46.07 -59.29 45.31
C PHE A 152 46.47 -60.64 44.70
N GLU A 153 46.88 -60.65 43.43
CA GLU A 153 47.36 -61.86 42.77
C GLU A 153 48.58 -62.47 43.48
N GLU A 154 49.53 -61.65 43.93
CA GLU A 154 50.68 -62.10 44.74
C GLU A 154 50.26 -62.69 46.09
N LYS A 155 49.36 -62.00 46.81
CA LYS A 155 48.87 -62.48 48.11
C LYS A 155 48.11 -63.80 48.01
N ILE A 156 47.32 -63.98 46.96
CA ILE A 156 46.61 -65.25 46.70
C ILE A 156 47.63 -66.39 46.54
N LYS A 157 48.64 -66.22 45.69
CA LYS A 157 49.70 -67.22 45.48
C LYS A 157 50.44 -67.56 46.78
N GLU A 158 50.71 -66.56 47.62
CA GLU A 158 51.36 -66.78 48.91
C GLU A 158 50.49 -67.60 49.89
N ILE A 159 49.18 -67.34 49.91
CA ILE A 159 48.22 -68.09 50.72
C ILE A 159 48.10 -69.54 50.24
N GLU A 160 47.95 -69.75 48.92
CA GLU A 160 47.88 -71.08 48.31
C GLU A 160 49.09 -71.93 48.70
N LYS A 161 50.30 -71.36 48.59
CA LYS A 161 51.53 -72.04 49.00
C LYS A 161 51.54 -72.42 50.49
N LYS A 162 51.13 -71.50 51.38
CA LYS A 162 51.09 -71.77 52.83
C LYS A 162 50.11 -72.89 53.19
N MET A 163 48.97 -72.98 52.50
CA MET A 163 47.98 -74.04 52.73
C MET A 163 48.56 -75.43 52.41
N GLU A 164 49.30 -75.53 51.31
CA GLU A 164 49.90 -76.79 50.83
C GLU A 164 51.04 -77.31 51.73
N GLU A 165 51.70 -76.41 52.45
CA GLU A 165 52.73 -76.75 53.45
C GLU A 165 52.11 -77.29 54.75
N THR A 166 50.90 -76.86 55.13
CA THR A 166 50.22 -77.32 56.35
C THR A 166 49.50 -78.68 56.23
N GLU A 167 49.31 -79.21 55.01
CA GLU A 167 48.67 -80.51 54.76
C GLU A 167 49.65 -81.70 54.70
N LYS A 168 50.97 -81.48 54.83
CA LYS A 168 52.02 -82.50 54.81
C LYS A 168 52.59 -82.81 56.20
#